data_AF-A0A956SPK3-F1
#
_entry.id   AF-A0A956SPK3-F1
#
_cell.length_a   1.000
_cell.length_b   1.000
_cell.length_c   1.000
_cell.angle_alpha   90.00
_cell.angle_beta   90.00
_cell.angle_gamma   90.00
#
_symmetry.space_group_name_H-M   'P 1'
#
loop_
_entity.id
_entity.type
_entity.pdbx_description
1 polymer ?
#
loop_
_entity_poly.entity_id
_entity_poly.type
_entity_poly.pdbx_seq_one_letter_code
_entity_poly.pdbx_strand_id
1 'polypeptide(L)'
;MNKKVMVFFATAFILGGCSTQTADEPVVESSDSAAQSSEEVMTESASSESMAVESSAGMESSSEEDKDTAPVSEEEAASAELVTDISQYEELEYAKNTLDLSVYESRLLTDNQGTRVMLFSKDNEQVYKTVFVKNNNWLKVIDLKADNLVLNEKIK
;
A
#
# COMPACT_ATOMS: atom_id res chain seq x y z
N MET A 1 0.84 -8.87 50.48
CA MET A 1 -0.48 -8.21 50.29
C MET A 1 -0.24 -7.04 49.34
N ASN A 2 -0.86 -6.97 48.16
CA ASN A 2 -2.24 -6.49 47.99
C ASN A 2 -2.89 -7.11 46.73
N LYS A 3 -4.17 -7.45 46.87
CA LYS A 3 -5.08 -8.03 45.87
C LYS A 3 -5.73 -6.94 45.03
N LYS A 4 -6.15 -7.27 43.79
CA LYS A 4 -7.36 -6.82 43.05
C LYS A 4 -7.36 -7.52 41.67
N VAL A 5 -8.09 -8.61 41.50
CA VAL A 5 -9.52 -8.75 41.10
C VAL A 5 -9.75 -8.51 39.59
N MET A 6 -9.86 -9.65 38.92
CA MET A 6 -10.53 -10.05 37.67
C MET A 6 -11.86 -9.34 37.35
N VAL A 7 -12.09 -9.01 36.07
CA VAL A 7 -13.43 -9.02 35.44
C VAL A 7 -13.30 -9.48 33.98
N PHE A 8 -14.02 -10.56 33.67
CA PHE A 8 -14.28 -11.09 32.33
C PHE A 8 -15.42 -10.30 31.67
N PHE A 9 -15.32 -10.01 30.38
CA PHE A 9 -16.48 -9.73 29.53
C PHE A 9 -16.46 -10.67 28.31
N ALA A 10 -17.27 -11.71 28.40
CA ALA A 10 -17.67 -12.51 27.26
C ALA A 10 -18.88 -11.82 26.60
N THR A 11 -18.77 -11.51 25.31
CA THR A 11 -19.95 -11.31 24.46
C THR A 11 -19.71 -11.98 23.12
N ALA A 12 -20.40 -13.11 22.94
CA ALA A 12 -20.56 -13.77 21.66
C ALA A 12 -21.53 -12.94 20.80
N PHE A 13 -21.11 -12.56 19.60
CA PHE A 13 -22.04 -12.12 18.56
C PHE A 13 -22.24 -13.23 17.54
N ILE A 14 -23.51 -13.47 17.31
CA ILE A 14 -24.12 -14.58 16.61
C ILE A 14 -24.10 -14.30 15.10
N LEU A 15 -23.96 -15.39 14.35
CA LEU A 15 -24.08 -15.53 12.90
C LEU A 15 -25.24 -14.73 12.28
N GLY A 16 -24.97 -14.13 11.12
CA GLY A 16 -25.97 -13.69 10.15
C GLY A 16 -25.50 -14.06 8.75
N GLY A 17 -25.89 -15.24 8.28
CA GLY A 17 -25.75 -15.64 6.88
C GLY A 17 -26.89 -15.07 6.03
N CYS A 18 -26.57 -14.59 4.83
CA CYS A 18 -27.54 -14.44 3.75
C CYS A 18 -27.05 -15.25 2.55
N SER A 19 -27.85 -16.26 2.23
CA SER A 19 -27.86 -17.00 0.98
C SER A 19 -28.54 -16.15 -0.09
N THR A 20 -28.05 -16.20 -1.34
CA THR A 20 -28.83 -16.20 -2.58
C THR A 20 -27.87 -16.45 -3.76
N GLN A 21 -27.56 -17.71 -4.09
CA GLN A 21 -28.07 -18.42 -5.28
C GLN A 21 -28.47 -17.53 -6.48
N THR A 22 -27.66 -17.59 -7.55
CA THR A 22 -28.11 -17.83 -8.93
C THR A 22 -26.93 -18.37 -9.73
N ALA A 23 -27.11 -19.57 -10.26
CA ALA A 23 -26.31 -20.18 -11.30
C ALA A 23 -26.70 -19.60 -12.66
N ASP A 24 -25.73 -19.46 -13.57
CA ASP A 24 -25.89 -19.82 -14.99
C ASP A 24 -24.51 -19.71 -15.67
N GLU A 25 -23.94 -20.87 -15.98
CA GLU A 25 -23.03 -21.00 -17.12
C GLU A 25 -23.90 -21.11 -18.39
N PRO A 26 -23.42 -20.68 -19.55
CA PRO A 26 -23.05 -21.73 -20.50
C PRO A 26 -21.79 -21.45 -21.31
N VAL A 27 -21.08 -22.56 -21.48
CA VAL A 27 -20.06 -22.90 -22.46
C VAL A 27 -20.53 -22.58 -23.89
N VAL A 28 -19.72 -21.89 -24.68
CA VAL A 28 -19.53 -22.25 -26.09
C VAL A 28 -18.08 -22.04 -26.50
N GLU A 29 -17.58 -23.12 -27.08
CA GLU A 29 -16.25 -23.43 -27.54
C GLU A 29 -15.91 -22.77 -28.89
N SER A 30 -14.60 -22.57 -29.08
CA SER A 30 -13.83 -22.93 -30.28
C SER A 30 -13.92 -22.11 -31.58
N SER A 31 -12.76 -21.49 -31.84
CA SER A 31 -11.87 -21.80 -32.98
C SER A 31 -12.11 -21.17 -34.35
N ASP A 32 -11.14 -20.30 -34.69
CA ASP A 32 -10.27 -20.33 -35.87
C ASP A 32 -10.88 -20.36 -37.28
N SER A 33 -10.58 -19.32 -38.07
CA SER A 33 -10.15 -19.53 -39.46
C SER A 33 -9.35 -18.34 -39.99
N ALA A 34 -8.17 -18.70 -40.47
CA ALA A 34 -7.16 -17.89 -41.14
C ALA A 34 -7.49 -17.58 -42.62
N ALA A 35 -6.58 -16.76 -43.21
CA ALA A 35 -6.20 -16.59 -44.62
C ALA A 35 -6.40 -15.14 -45.14
N GLN A 36 -5.31 -14.35 -45.24
CA GLN A 36 -4.50 -14.09 -46.45
C GLN A 36 -5.20 -13.15 -47.47
N SER A 37 -4.62 -12.08 -48.04
CA SER A 37 -3.23 -11.82 -48.44
C SER A 37 -3.07 -10.36 -48.95
N SER A 38 -1.86 -9.78 -48.76
CA SER A 38 -1.06 -8.88 -49.66
C SER A 38 -1.69 -7.62 -50.31
N GLU A 39 -1.04 -6.47 -50.50
CA GLU A 39 0.32 -5.95 -50.28
C GLU A 39 0.30 -4.42 -50.45
N GLU A 40 1.20 -3.72 -49.73
CA GLU A 40 1.94 -2.49 -50.03
C GLU A 40 1.25 -1.25 -50.66
N VAL A 41 1.29 -0.10 -49.96
CA VAL A 41 1.89 1.17 -50.46
C VAL A 41 2.29 2.04 -49.26
N MET A 42 3.51 2.57 -49.36
CA MET A 42 4.26 3.40 -48.40
C MET A 42 3.69 4.81 -48.13
N THR A 43 3.95 5.29 -46.90
CA THR A 43 4.41 6.64 -46.47
C THR A 43 3.59 7.90 -46.90
N GLU A 44 3.28 8.89 -46.06
CA GLU A 44 4.10 9.65 -45.11
C GLU A 44 3.23 10.48 -44.12
N SER A 45 3.78 10.66 -42.91
CA SER A 45 3.94 11.89 -42.12
C SER A 45 2.76 12.81 -41.70
N ALA A 46 2.61 12.86 -40.36
CA ALA A 46 2.53 14.04 -39.49
C ALA A 46 1.28 14.95 -39.53
N SER A 47 0.61 15.10 -38.37
CA SER A 47 0.82 16.26 -37.48
C SER A 47 -0.35 16.43 -36.49
N SER A 48 0.01 16.46 -35.20
CA SER A 48 -0.61 17.18 -34.08
C SER A 48 -2.13 17.10 -33.88
N GLU A 49 -2.54 16.16 -33.02
CA GLU A 49 -3.77 16.25 -32.24
C GLU A 49 -3.51 17.10 -30.98
N SER A 50 -4.15 18.27 -30.90
CA SER A 50 -4.29 19.05 -29.67
C SER A 50 -5.57 18.63 -28.96
N MET A 51 -5.46 18.00 -27.79
CA MET A 51 -6.59 17.87 -26.87
C MET A 51 -6.25 18.56 -25.56
N ALA A 52 -7.00 19.63 -25.30
CA ALA A 52 -7.00 20.37 -24.06
C ALA A 52 -7.48 19.45 -22.93
N VAL A 53 -6.64 19.34 -21.89
CA VAL A 53 -6.96 18.63 -20.66
C VAL A 53 -7.76 19.56 -19.74
N GLU A 54 -9.01 19.21 -19.54
CA GLU A 54 -9.90 19.81 -18.54
C GLU A 54 -9.32 19.55 -17.15
N SER A 55 -8.93 20.63 -16.49
CA SER A 55 -8.55 20.64 -15.08
C SER A 55 -9.81 20.81 -14.24
N SER A 56 -10.09 19.87 -13.33
CA SER A 56 -10.66 20.14 -12.00
C SER A 56 -11.23 18.86 -11.39
N ALA A 57 -10.57 18.34 -10.35
CA ALA A 57 -11.26 17.68 -9.25
C ALA A 57 -10.39 17.83 -8.00
N GLY A 58 -11.02 18.31 -6.93
CA GLY A 58 -10.39 18.87 -5.74
C GLY A 58 -9.53 17.86 -4.98
N MET A 59 -8.31 18.30 -4.70
CA MET A 59 -7.46 17.78 -3.65
C MET A 59 -8.01 18.32 -2.32
N GLU A 60 -8.96 17.60 -1.73
CA GLU A 60 -9.31 17.79 -0.31
C GLU A 60 -8.13 17.29 0.51
N SER A 61 -7.18 18.21 0.74
CA SER A 61 -6.04 18.03 1.62
C SER A 61 -6.56 17.97 3.05
N SER A 62 -6.89 16.77 3.52
CA SER A 62 -7.06 16.51 4.95
C SER A 62 -5.73 16.73 5.65
N SER A 63 -5.62 17.90 6.28
CA SER A 63 -4.57 18.30 7.21
C SER A 63 -4.58 17.38 8.43
N GLU A 64 -3.92 16.23 8.31
CA GLU A 64 -3.35 15.46 9.42
C GLU A 64 -1.81 15.53 9.36
N GLU A 65 -1.29 16.74 9.17
CA GLU A 65 0.15 17.03 9.21
C GLU A 65 0.55 17.20 10.69
N ASP A 66 1.24 16.22 11.28
CA ASP A 66 2.38 16.42 12.21
C ASP A 66 2.77 15.15 13.01
N LYS A 67 1.93 14.11 13.09
CA LYS A 67 2.25 12.94 13.94
C LYS A 67 3.12 11.89 13.25
N ASP A 68 3.06 11.84 11.94
CA ASP A 68 3.70 10.77 11.18
C ASP A 68 5.21 11.04 10.96
N THR A 69 5.70 12.28 11.04
CA THR A 69 7.12 12.57 10.79
C THR A 69 8.02 12.47 12.01
N ALA A 70 7.43 12.38 13.21
CA ALA A 70 8.20 12.16 14.42
C ALA A 70 8.90 10.78 14.41
N PRO A 71 10.13 10.69 14.94
CA PRO A 71 10.78 9.41 15.19
C PRO A 71 9.97 8.59 16.18
N VAL A 72 10.12 7.28 16.07
CA VAL A 72 9.47 6.31 16.94
C VAL A 72 10.21 6.29 18.28
N SER A 73 9.48 6.09 19.38
CA SER A 73 10.12 6.00 20.70
C SER A 73 11.08 4.80 20.78
N GLU A 74 12.12 4.89 21.60
CA GLU A 74 13.10 3.79 21.76
C GLU A 74 12.42 2.50 22.28
N GLU A 75 11.43 2.63 23.14
CA GLU A 75 10.61 1.54 23.69
C GLU A 75 9.75 0.83 22.62
N GLU A 76 9.14 1.58 21.71
CA GLU A 76 8.42 1.02 20.56
C GLU A 76 9.39 0.35 19.58
N ALA A 77 10.51 0.99 19.25
CA ALA A 77 11.52 0.42 18.35
C ALA A 77 12.15 -0.88 18.92
N ALA A 78 12.37 -0.94 20.24
CA ALA A 78 12.91 -2.10 20.92
C ALA A 78 11.93 -3.27 21.03
N SER A 79 10.62 -2.99 21.10
CA SER A 79 9.56 -4.01 21.14
C SER A 79 9.09 -4.46 19.75
N ALA A 80 9.46 -3.73 18.70
CA ALA A 80 9.15 -4.05 17.32
C ALA A 80 9.77 -5.38 16.85
N GLU A 81 9.06 -6.08 15.98
CA GLU A 81 9.51 -7.34 15.39
C GLU A 81 10.54 -7.07 14.29
N LEU A 82 11.67 -7.78 14.31
CA LEU A 82 12.66 -7.72 13.24
C LEU A 82 12.13 -8.42 11.98
N VAL A 83 12.19 -7.71 10.85
CA VAL A 83 11.77 -8.22 9.54
C VAL A 83 13.02 -8.53 8.72
N THR A 84 13.25 -9.82 8.45
CA THR A 84 14.40 -10.26 7.65
C THR A 84 14.15 -10.23 6.14
N ASP A 85 12.89 -10.26 5.74
CA ASP A 85 12.48 -10.23 4.33
C ASP A 85 11.34 -9.24 4.17
N ILE A 86 11.63 -8.10 3.52
CA ILE A 86 10.64 -7.07 3.26
C ILE A 86 9.84 -7.31 1.98
N SER A 87 10.22 -8.29 1.15
CA SER A 87 9.53 -8.58 -0.12
C SER A 87 8.16 -9.22 0.07
N GLN A 88 7.86 -9.72 1.28
CA GLN A 88 6.53 -10.19 1.65
C GLN A 88 5.49 -9.07 1.77
N TYR A 89 5.93 -7.80 1.79
CA TYR A 89 5.08 -6.61 1.89
C TYR A 89 4.97 -5.97 0.52
N GLU A 90 3.93 -6.34 -0.22
CA GLU A 90 3.69 -5.91 -1.60
C GLU A 90 3.70 -4.38 -1.75
N GLU A 91 3.28 -3.65 -0.72
CA GLU A 91 3.31 -2.20 -0.73
C GLU A 91 4.72 -1.62 -0.90
N LEU A 92 5.75 -2.32 -0.43
CA LEU A 92 7.12 -1.82 -0.48
C LEU A 92 7.72 -1.93 -1.88
N GLU A 93 7.13 -2.73 -2.78
CA GLU A 93 7.53 -2.77 -4.19
C GLU A 93 7.31 -1.42 -4.88
N TYR A 94 6.26 -0.69 -4.50
CA TYR A 94 5.96 0.65 -5.06
C TYR A 94 6.98 1.69 -4.61
N ALA A 95 7.53 1.54 -3.41
CA ALA A 95 8.58 2.43 -2.91
C ALA A 95 9.90 2.27 -3.67
N LYS A 96 10.21 1.09 -4.23
CA LYS A 96 11.51 0.79 -4.88
C LYS A 96 11.86 1.72 -6.04
N ASN A 97 10.86 2.27 -6.73
CA ASN A 97 11.08 3.23 -7.82
C ASN A 97 11.64 4.57 -7.32
N THR A 98 11.40 4.91 -6.06
CA THR A 98 11.82 6.16 -5.44
C THR A 98 12.98 5.95 -4.47
N LEU A 99 12.95 4.85 -3.72
CA LEU A 99 13.88 4.54 -2.65
C LEU A 99 13.98 3.02 -2.45
N ASP A 100 15.21 2.50 -2.45
CA ASP A 100 15.45 1.10 -2.07
C ASP A 100 15.48 0.97 -0.54
N LEU A 101 14.39 0.41 0.03
CA LEU A 101 14.26 0.16 1.46
C LEU A 101 14.96 -1.15 1.91
N SER A 102 15.41 -2.00 0.98
CA SER A 102 16.00 -3.31 1.30
C SER A 102 17.40 -3.22 1.93
N VAL A 103 18.04 -2.05 1.83
CA VAL A 103 19.37 -1.79 2.40
C VAL A 103 19.34 -1.40 3.90
N TYR A 104 18.16 -1.31 4.50
CA TYR A 104 17.97 -0.90 5.90
C TYR A 104 17.55 -2.07 6.79
N GLU A 105 17.93 -2.02 8.07
CA GLU A 105 17.33 -2.89 9.08
C GLU A 105 15.85 -2.54 9.21
N SER A 106 14.98 -3.52 9.05
CA SER A 106 13.54 -3.31 9.00
C SER A 106 12.88 -3.88 10.25
N ARG A 107 11.96 -3.10 10.84
CA ARG A 107 11.20 -3.48 12.03
C ARG A 107 9.71 -3.22 11.83
N LEU A 108 8.88 -4.20 12.17
CA LEU A 108 7.44 -4.10 12.13
C LEU A 108 6.93 -3.55 13.46
N LEU A 109 6.40 -2.32 13.42
CA LEU A 109 5.86 -1.64 14.62
C LEU A 109 4.40 -1.98 14.87
N THR A 110 3.62 -2.07 13.80
CA THR A 110 2.21 -2.41 13.87
C THR A 110 1.81 -3.10 12.59
N ASP A 111 1.04 -4.16 12.72
CA ASP A 111 0.33 -4.79 11.61
C ASP A 111 -1.06 -5.20 12.09
N ASN A 112 -2.05 -4.35 11.81
CA ASN A 112 -3.45 -4.61 12.14
C ASN A 112 -4.33 -4.59 10.89
N GLN A 113 -5.65 -4.75 11.04
CA GLN A 113 -6.55 -4.82 9.89
C GLN A 113 -6.59 -3.53 9.06
N GLY A 114 -6.31 -2.37 9.66
CA GLY A 114 -6.37 -1.07 8.97
C GLY A 114 -5.01 -0.58 8.49
N THR A 115 -3.97 -0.74 9.30
CA THR A 115 -2.68 -0.08 9.06
C THR A 115 -1.51 -1.03 9.33
N ARG A 116 -0.48 -0.92 8.49
CA ARG A 116 0.86 -1.44 8.76
C ARG A 116 1.85 -0.29 8.89
N VAL A 117 2.68 -0.34 9.92
CA VAL A 117 3.75 0.64 10.16
C VAL A 117 5.08 -0.10 10.28
N MET A 118 6.06 0.29 9.47
CA MET A 118 7.41 -0.27 9.52
C MET A 118 8.44 0.84 9.71
N LEU A 119 9.48 0.51 10.48
CA LEU A 119 10.61 1.37 10.75
C LEU A 119 11.85 0.82 10.05
N PHE A 120 12.61 1.70 9.41
CA PHE A 120 13.82 1.38 8.68
C PHE A 120 14.98 2.15 9.30
N SER A 121 15.98 1.40 9.76
CA SER A 121 17.13 1.95 10.49
C SER A 121 18.44 1.59 9.80
N LYS A 122 19.45 2.45 9.99
CA LYS A 122 20.83 2.22 9.56
C LYS A 122 21.76 2.62 10.69
N ASP A 123 22.71 1.75 11.03
CA ASP A 123 23.67 1.99 12.11
C ASP A 123 23.01 2.37 13.46
N ASN A 124 21.86 1.75 13.76
CA ASN A 124 20.96 2.03 14.91
C ASN A 124 20.27 3.41 14.88
N GLU A 125 20.37 4.16 13.79
CA GLU A 125 19.62 5.39 13.60
C GLU A 125 18.36 5.15 12.78
N GLN A 126 17.23 5.71 13.22
CA GLN A 126 15.99 5.69 12.46
C GLN A 126 16.13 6.59 11.22
N VAL A 127 15.84 6.05 10.04
CA VAL A 127 16.01 6.74 8.77
C VAL A 127 14.66 6.94 8.07
N TYR A 128 13.89 5.87 7.89
CA TYR A 128 12.58 5.95 7.26
C TYR A 128 11.49 5.29 8.10
N LYS A 129 10.26 5.75 7.92
CA LYS A 129 9.06 5.09 8.40
C LYS A 129 8.07 4.95 7.26
N THR A 130 7.44 3.80 7.15
CA THR A 130 6.30 3.61 6.24
C THR A 130 5.01 3.49 7.03
N VAL A 131 3.94 4.04 6.46
CA VAL A 131 2.58 3.86 6.94
C VAL A 131 1.74 3.42 5.76
N PHE A 132 1.31 2.16 5.78
CA PHE A 132 0.43 1.60 4.77
C PHE A 132 -0.98 1.47 5.32
N VAL A 133 -1.93 2.20 4.74
CA VAL A 133 -3.36 2.11 5.06
C VAL A 133 -4.00 1.12 4.10
N LYS A 134 -4.36 -0.05 4.63
CA LYS A 134 -4.81 -1.22 3.84
C LYS A 134 -6.15 -0.97 3.16
N ASN A 135 -7.09 -0.34 3.86
CA ASN A 135 -8.47 -0.17 3.37
C ASN A 135 -8.57 0.65 2.08
N ASN A 136 -7.62 1.55 1.84
CA ASN A 136 -7.58 2.39 0.65
C ASN A 136 -6.33 2.18 -0.21
N ASN A 137 -5.50 1.18 0.12
CA ASN A 137 -4.20 0.90 -0.49
C ASN A 137 -3.33 2.15 -0.58
N TRP A 138 -3.17 2.86 0.52
CA TRP A 138 -2.43 4.12 0.55
C TRP A 138 -1.09 3.94 1.25
N LEU A 139 0.01 4.30 0.59
CA LEU A 139 1.36 4.20 1.13
C LEU A 139 1.94 5.59 1.38
N LYS A 140 2.38 5.79 2.63
CA LYS A 140 3.28 6.89 2.99
C LYS A 140 4.68 6.35 3.24
N VAL A 141 5.70 7.01 2.69
CA VAL A 141 7.11 6.83 3.02
C VAL A 141 7.63 8.15 3.55
N ILE A 142 8.16 8.16 4.76
CA ILE A 142 8.59 9.36 5.49
C ILE A 142 10.07 9.23 5.79
N ASP A 143 10.84 10.25 5.41
CA ASP A 143 12.24 10.42 5.81
C ASP A 143 12.27 11.12 7.18
N LEU A 144 12.72 10.39 8.19
CA LEU A 144 12.79 10.85 9.58
C LEU A 144 14.01 11.73 9.84
N LYS A 145 15.02 11.72 8.95
CA LYS A 145 16.22 12.55 9.07
C LYS A 145 15.99 13.95 8.53
N ALA A 146 15.31 14.04 7.41
CA ALA A 146 15.00 15.30 6.75
C ALA A 146 13.58 15.82 7.05
N ASP A 147 12.81 15.10 7.88
CA ASP A 147 11.46 15.47 8.32
C ASP A 147 10.53 15.75 7.12
N ASN A 148 10.61 14.88 6.11
CA ASN A 148 9.91 15.07 4.84
C ASN A 148 9.21 13.81 4.34
N LEU A 149 8.16 14.04 3.57
CA LEU A 149 7.40 12.99 2.91
C LEU A 149 8.05 12.65 1.57
N VAL A 150 8.46 11.39 1.41
CA VAL A 150 9.10 10.86 0.20
C VAL A 150 8.05 10.33 -0.78
N LEU A 151 7.03 9.66 -0.26
CA LEU A 151 5.92 9.10 -1.02
C LEU A 151 4.63 9.26 -0.22
N ASN A 152 3.53 9.60 -0.88
CA ASN A 152 2.21 9.73 -0.25
C ASN A 152 1.11 9.57 -1.30
N GLU A 153 0.82 8.34 -1.66
CA GLU A 153 -0.10 8.06 -2.75
C GLU A 153 -0.81 6.72 -2.59
N LYS A 154 -1.86 6.54 -3.40
CA LYS A 154 -2.56 5.28 -3.54
C LYS A 154 -1.79 4.35 -4.48
N ILE A 155 -1.53 3.14 -4.00
CA ILE A 155 -0.85 2.06 -4.72
C ILE A 155 -1.85 1.00 -5.20
N LYS A 156 -1.50 0.20 -6.21
CA LYS A 156 -2.43 -0.67 -6.97
C LYS A 156 -1.88 -2.04 -7.28
#